data_AF-A0A061HWI6-F1
#
_entry.id   AF-A0A061HWI6-F1
#
_cell.length_a   1.000
_cell.length_b   1.000
_cell.length_c   1.000
_cell.angle_alpha   90.00
_cell.angle_beta   90.00
_cell.angle_gamma   90.00
#
_symmetry.space_group_name_H-M   'P 1'
#
loop_
_entity.id
_entity.type
_entity.pdbx_description
1 polymer ?
#
loop_
_entity_poly.entity_id
_entity_poly.type
_entity_poly.pdbx_seq_one_letter_code
_entity_poly.pdbx_strand_id
1 'polypeptide(L)'
;MDEILGFKDFLRGVQPGKYPHNIFIQDVWSKLFECPYLDQNFVRNLSRCEQNGTLATRALCVWDVKTSPLSYRVHAAVCAIAQALREELSLRVEGDSLDKGAPPAPLPWKLHPFFKKGQFGRNPDEENVVNQEDLTTKLDLFNYQSLQNGSKAQVKVGEFVFESRSVHHFSLNDKLITWGEYYSETPFSVCCPSCLLGFRKTPTEGKPYCCFDCLPCPKGEIANKTDLDQCIKCPEYQYPNEQQNQCLPKIMTLPMKML
;
A
#
# COMPACT_ATOMS: atom_id res chain seq x y z
N MET A 1 -8.95 -4.23 -9.83
CA MET A 1 -7.85 -3.48 -10.46
C MET A 1 -8.22 -3.33 -11.92
N ASP A 2 -8.36 -2.10 -12.37
CA ASP A 2 -8.82 -1.83 -13.74
C ASP A 2 -7.70 -2.19 -14.72
N GLU A 3 -8.02 -3.04 -15.70
CA GLU A 3 -7.07 -3.56 -16.67
C GLU A 3 -7.20 -2.79 -17.99
N ILE A 4 -6.06 -2.39 -18.56
CA ILE A 4 -6.01 -1.88 -19.93
C ILE A 4 -5.88 -3.10 -20.84
N LEU A 5 -6.92 -3.38 -21.63
CA LEU A 5 -6.94 -4.49 -22.59
C LEU A 5 -5.72 -4.43 -23.51
N GLY A 6 -5.00 -5.55 -23.63
CA GLY A 6 -3.81 -5.68 -24.49
C GLY A 6 -2.54 -4.99 -23.99
N PHE A 7 -2.58 -4.21 -22.88
CA PHE A 7 -1.39 -3.50 -22.39
C PHE A 7 -0.28 -4.45 -21.92
N LYS A 8 -0.67 -5.55 -21.26
CA LYS A 8 0.27 -6.60 -20.83
C LYS A 8 0.97 -7.27 -22.01
N ASP A 9 0.21 -7.56 -23.07
CA ASP A 9 0.75 -8.20 -24.28
C ASP A 9 1.61 -7.22 -25.08
N PHE A 10 1.24 -5.94 -25.10
CA PHE A 10 2.10 -4.88 -25.59
C PHE A 10 3.44 -4.89 -24.84
N LEU A 11 3.44 -4.80 -23.51
CA LEU A 11 4.67 -4.78 -22.69
C LEU A 11 5.54 -6.03 -22.89
N ARG A 12 4.93 -7.21 -23.05
CA ARG A 12 5.64 -8.46 -23.39
C ARG A 12 6.36 -8.38 -24.73
N GLY A 13 5.75 -7.70 -25.70
CA GLY A 13 6.24 -7.57 -27.07
C GLY A 13 7.11 -6.35 -27.34
N VAL A 14 7.27 -5.42 -26.38
CA VAL A 14 8.15 -4.26 -26.52
C VAL A 14 9.60 -4.73 -26.64
N GLN A 15 10.31 -4.21 -27.63
CA GLN A 15 11.74 -4.41 -27.83
C GLN A 15 12.34 -3.14 -28.47
N PRO A 16 13.60 -2.79 -28.19
CA PRO A 16 14.25 -1.62 -28.78
C PRO A 16 14.26 -1.65 -30.31
N GLY A 17 14.42 -2.83 -30.92
CA GLY A 17 14.40 -3.00 -32.37
C GLY A 17 13.06 -2.66 -33.04
N LYS A 18 11.92 -2.79 -32.32
CA LYS A 18 10.60 -2.36 -32.83
C LYS A 18 10.37 -0.86 -32.70
N TYR A 19 11.09 -0.21 -31.79
CA TYR A 19 10.93 1.21 -31.47
C TYR A 19 12.28 1.93 -31.43
N PRO A 20 13.03 1.95 -32.55
CA PRO A 20 14.43 2.40 -32.57
C PRO A 20 14.60 3.88 -32.18
N HIS A 21 13.57 4.71 -32.37
CA HIS A 21 13.60 6.14 -32.04
C HIS A 21 13.07 6.48 -30.64
N ASN A 22 12.60 5.49 -29.88
CA ASN A 22 12.07 5.73 -28.55
C ASN A 22 13.19 5.65 -27.50
N ILE A 23 13.70 6.82 -27.09
CA ILE A 23 14.80 6.94 -26.13
C ILE A 23 14.47 6.31 -24.76
N PHE A 24 13.21 6.32 -24.33
CA PHE A 24 12.81 5.76 -23.05
C PHE A 24 12.85 4.23 -23.07
N ILE A 25 12.44 3.61 -24.19
CA ILE A 25 12.58 2.16 -24.38
C ILE A 25 14.06 1.78 -24.38
N GLN A 26 14.93 2.57 -25.02
CA GLN A 26 16.36 2.29 -24.97
C GLN A 26 16.92 2.37 -23.54
N ASP A 27 16.56 3.40 -22.77
CA ASP A 27 17.02 3.59 -21.40
C ASP A 27 16.54 2.47 -20.46
N VAL A 28 15.28 2.06 -20.59
CA VAL A 28 14.73 0.93 -19.83
C VAL A 28 15.51 -0.34 -20.14
N TRP A 29 15.82 -0.61 -21.40
CA TRP A 29 16.62 -1.78 -21.75
C TRP A 29 18.05 -1.70 -21.23
N SER A 30 18.67 -0.52 -21.29
CA SER A 30 20.01 -0.33 -20.76
C SER A 30 20.09 -0.65 -19.27
N LYS A 31 19.11 -0.17 -18.48
CA LYS A 31 19.08 -0.41 -17.03
C LYS A 31 18.66 -1.82 -16.66
N LEU A 32 17.61 -2.35 -17.29
CA LEU A 32 17.02 -3.63 -16.86
C LEU A 32 17.75 -4.85 -17.39
N PHE A 33 18.44 -4.73 -18.53
CA PHE A 33 19.17 -5.80 -19.20
C PHE A 33 20.69 -5.58 -19.16
N GLU A 34 21.16 -4.57 -18.40
CA GLU A 34 22.58 -4.20 -18.28
C GLU A 34 23.27 -4.04 -19.65
N CYS A 35 22.54 -3.44 -20.58
CA CYS A 35 22.95 -3.30 -21.96
C CYS A 35 23.55 -1.90 -22.19
N PRO A 36 24.88 -1.76 -22.30
CA PRO A 36 25.52 -0.45 -22.41
C PRO A 36 25.27 0.18 -23.78
N TYR A 37 25.24 1.51 -23.79
CA TYR A 37 25.23 2.30 -25.02
C TYR A 37 26.59 2.25 -25.72
N LEU A 38 26.57 2.05 -27.03
CA LEU A 38 27.66 2.46 -27.92
C LEU A 38 27.30 3.83 -28.48
N ASP A 39 28.22 4.78 -28.30
CA ASP A 39 28.11 6.08 -28.93
C ASP A 39 28.83 6.02 -30.28
N GLN A 40 28.05 5.94 -31.36
CA GLN A 40 28.57 6.07 -32.72
C GLN A 40 27.84 7.25 -33.37
N ASN A 41 28.58 8.32 -33.68
CA ASN A 41 28.09 9.48 -34.41
C ASN A 41 26.84 10.14 -33.77
N PHE A 42 26.83 10.35 -32.45
CA PHE A 42 25.71 10.93 -31.68
C PHE A 42 24.42 10.09 -31.70
N VAL A 43 24.47 8.86 -32.22
CA VAL A 43 23.38 7.90 -32.17
C VAL A 43 23.65 6.94 -31.03
N ARG A 44 22.84 7.04 -29.97
CA ARG A 44 22.84 6.08 -28.86
C ARG A 44 22.25 4.76 -29.37
N ASN A 45 23.11 3.76 -29.55
CA ASN A 45 22.68 2.41 -29.88
C ASN A 45 23.00 1.47 -28.73
N LEU A 46 22.05 0.61 -28.40
CA LEU A 46 22.24 -0.44 -27.41
C LEU A 46 23.19 -1.52 -27.94
N SER A 47 24.13 -1.96 -27.13
CA SER A 47 25.12 -2.97 -27.50
C SER A 47 25.13 -4.13 -26.51
N ARG A 48 25.37 -5.34 -27.01
CA ARG A 48 25.43 -6.56 -26.18
C ARG A 48 24.13 -6.86 -25.41
N CYS A 49 23.00 -6.38 -25.92
CA CYS A 49 21.68 -6.75 -25.41
C CYS A 49 21.35 -8.22 -25.71
N GLU A 50 20.65 -8.87 -24.79
CA GLU A 50 20.04 -10.18 -25.02
C GLU A 50 19.04 -10.09 -26.19
N GLN A 51 19.25 -10.88 -27.25
CA GLN A 51 18.43 -10.84 -28.47
C GLN A 51 16.96 -11.24 -28.22
N ASN A 52 16.70 -12.09 -27.23
CA ASN A 52 15.36 -12.57 -26.84
C ASN A 52 14.87 -11.98 -25.51
N GLY A 53 15.48 -10.88 -25.05
CA GLY A 53 15.08 -10.23 -23.81
C GLY A 53 13.62 -9.74 -23.87
N THR A 54 12.82 -10.13 -22.88
CA THR A 54 11.44 -9.64 -22.71
C THR A 54 11.26 -9.05 -21.32
N LEU A 55 10.48 -7.98 -21.19
CA LEU A 55 10.16 -7.39 -19.88
C LEU A 55 9.43 -8.37 -18.97
N ALA A 56 8.77 -9.39 -19.53
CA ALA A 56 8.04 -10.40 -18.77
C ALA A 56 8.93 -11.43 -18.07
N THR A 57 10.21 -11.57 -18.43
CA THR A 57 11.16 -12.47 -17.75
C THR A 57 11.90 -11.79 -16.60
N ARG A 58 11.74 -10.46 -16.44
CA ARG A 58 12.37 -9.72 -15.36
C ARG A 58 11.65 -9.99 -14.03
N ALA A 59 12.41 -9.98 -12.94
CA ALA A 59 11.86 -10.22 -11.62
C ALA A 59 10.84 -9.14 -11.27
N LEU A 60 9.77 -9.51 -10.53
CA LEU A 60 8.70 -8.59 -10.13
C LEU A 60 9.21 -7.36 -9.37
N CYS A 61 10.28 -7.51 -8.58
CA CYS A 61 10.92 -6.40 -7.85
C CYS A 61 11.63 -5.39 -8.77
N VAL A 62 11.93 -5.78 -10.01
CA VAL A 62 12.65 -4.99 -11.01
C VAL A 62 11.68 -4.41 -12.03
N TRP A 63 10.70 -5.21 -12.48
CA TRP A 63 9.65 -4.77 -13.40
C TRP A 63 8.39 -5.60 -13.24
N ASP A 64 7.26 -4.96 -12.94
CA ASP A 64 5.95 -5.58 -12.98
C ASP A 64 5.26 -5.27 -14.31
N VAL A 65 4.95 -6.31 -15.09
CA VAL A 65 4.20 -6.19 -16.35
C VAL A 65 2.70 -6.00 -16.14
N LYS A 66 2.20 -6.05 -14.90
CA LYS A 66 0.82 -5.72 -14.58
C LYS A 66 0.59 -4.21 -14.70
N THR A 67 -0.63 -3.86 -15.10
CA THR A 67 -1.07 -2.46 -15.15
C THR A 67 -1.06 -1.86 -13.75
N SER A 68 -0.20 -0.88 -13.51
CA SER A 68 -0.25 -0.14 -12.25
C SER A 68 -1.48 0.78 -12.22
N PRO A 69 -2.03 1.11 -11.03
CA PRO A 69 -3.10 2.10 -10.91
C PRO A 69 -2.74 3.45 -11.55
N LEU A 70 -1.46 3.83 -11.53
CA LEU A 70 -0.97 5.03 -12.19
C LEU A 70 -1.01 4.90 -13.73
N SER A 71 -0.60 3.74 -14.25
CA SER A 71 -0.68 3.45 -15.69
C SER A 71 -2.11 3.54 -16.20
N TYR A 72 -3.08 3.02 -15.44
CA TYR A 72 -4.51 3.16 -15.76
C TYR A 72 -4.96 4.62 -15.80
N ARG A 73 -4.56 5.43 -14.81
CA ARG A 73 -4.87 6.88 -14.79
C ARG A 73 -4.28 7.63 -15.98
N VAL A 74 -3.05 7.30 -16.38
CA VAL A 74 -2.42 7.88 -17.57
C VAL A 74 -3.20 7.49 -18.83
N HIS A 75 -3.56 6.23 -18.98
CA HIS A 75 -4.37 5.75 -20.09
C HIS A 75 -5.74 6.45 -20.14
N ALA A 76 -6.44 6.51 -19.01
CA ALA A 76 -7.73 7.20 -18.90
C ALA A 76 -7.63 8.69 -19.28
N ALA A 77 -6.56 9.38 -18.88
CA ALA A 77 -6.32 10.77 -19.26
C ALA A 77 -6.12 10.93 -20.78
N VAL A 78 -5.34 10.04 -21.40
CA VAL A 78 -5.14 10.03 -22.87
C VAL A 78 -6.45 9.76 -23.60
N CYS A 79 -7.24 8.78 -23.15
CA CYS A 79 -8.56 8.48 -23.71
C CYS A 79 -9.51 9.67 -23.62
N ALA A 80 -9.52 10.39 -22.49
CA ALA A 80 -10.36 11.56 -22.33
C ALA A 80 -9.95 12.70 -23.26
N ILE A 81 -8.65 12.94 -23.47
CA ILE A 81 -8.16 13.92 -24.46
C ILE A 81 -8.60 13.51 -25.87
N ALA A 82 -8.44 12.23 -26.23
CA ALA A 82 -8.86 11.72 -27.54
C ALA A 82 -10.38 11.87 -27.75
N GLN A 83 -11.19 11.61 -26.72
CA GLN A 83 -12.63 11.81 -26.76
C GLN A 83 -12.99 13.29 -26.94
N ALA A 84 -12.38 14.19 -26.16
CA ALA A 84 -12.61 15.63 -26.29
C ALA A 84 -12.25 16.15 -27.69
N LEU A 85 -11.14 15.66 -28.27
CA LEU A 85 -10.75 15.98 -29.64
C LEU A 85 -11.79 15.48 -30.65
N ARG A 86 -12.27 14.23 -30.50
CA ARG A 86 -13.27 13.65 -31.40
C ARG A 86 -14.58 14.44 -31.38
N GLU A 87 -15.06 14.82 -30.20
CA GLU A 87 -16.31 15.61 -30.05
C GLU A 87 -16.15 17.02 -30.65
N GLU A 88 -15.01 17.66 -30.45
CA GLU A 88 -14.73 18.97 -31.05
C GLU A 88 -14.69 18.90 -32.59
N LEU A 89 -14.03 17.88 -33.13
CA LEU A 89 -13.92 17.67 -34.57
C LEU A 89 -15.28 17.31 -35.19
N SER A 90 -16.11 16.51 -34.52
CA SER A 90 -17.45 16.16 -35.03
C SER A 90 -18.34 17.39 -35.18
N LEU A 91 -18.32 18.30 -34.19
CA LEU A 91 -19.09 19.55 -34.26
C LEU A 91 -18.62 20.48 -35.39
N ARG A 92 -17.33 20.46 -35.73
CA ARG A 92 -16.82 21.19 -36.90
C ARG A 92 -17.32 20.60 -38.20
N VAL A 93 -17.32 19.28 -38.34
CA VAL A 93 -17.79 18.60 -39.56
C VAL A 93 -19.31 18.80 -39.77
N GLU A 94 -20.10 18.87 -38.70
CA GLU A 94 -21.54 19.16 -38.79
C GLU A 94 -21.84 20.65 -39.07
N GLY A 95 -20.95 21.56 -38.66
CA GLY A 95 -21.11 23.01 -38.86
C GLY A 95 -20.53 23.54 -40.18
N ASP A 96 -19.55 22.85 -40.78
CA ASP A 96 -18.87 23.27 -42.00
C ASP A 96 -19.34 22.40 -43.18
N SER A 97 -20.44 22.82 -43.82
CA SER A 97 -20.99 22.12 -44.98
C SER A 97 -20.21 22.33 -46.28
N LEU A 98 -19.04 23.00 -46.26
CA LEU A 98 -18.34 23.32 -47.50
C LEU A 98 -16.84 23.67 -47.34
N ASP A 99 -15.97 22.73 -46.94
CA ASP A 99 -14.58 22.78 -47.45
C ASP A 99 -13.86 21.42 -47.45
N LYS A 100 -13.08 21.18 -48.52
CA LYS A 100 -12.36 19.92 -48.78
C LYS A 100 -10.95 19.99 -48.19
N GLY A 101 -10.85 19.80 -46.87
CA GLY A 101 -9.57 19.64 -46.18
C GLY A 101 -9.73 19.02 -44.80
N ALA A 102 -8.71 18.32 -44.30
CA ALA A 102 -8.70 17.88 -42.91
C ALA A 102 -8.70 19.12 -41.99
N PRO A 103 -9.66 19.25 -41.06
CA PRO A 103 -9.76 20.43 -40.22
C PRO A 103 -8.47 20.60 -39.37
N PRO A 104 -7.97 21.84 -39.21
CA PRO A 104 -6.78 22.09 -38.41
C PRO A 104 -7.01 21.71 -36.95
N ALA A 105 -5.97 21.19 -36.31
CA ALA A 105 -6.00 20.77 -34.92
C ALA A 105 -6.61 21.87 -34.01
N PRO A 106 -7.53 21.51 -33.11
CA PRO A 106 -8.18 22.50 -32.26
C PRO A 106 -7.22 23.12 -31.26
N LEU A 107 -7.48 24.40 -30.96
CA LEU A 107 -6.73 25.12 -29.93
C LEU A 107 -7.03 24.51 -28.56
N PRO A 108 -6.03 24.34 -27.67
CA PRO A 108 -6.19 23.59 -26.42
C PRO A 108 -7.38 24.03 -25.55
N TRP A 109 -7.65 25.34 -25.46
CA TRP A 109 -8.77 25.86 -24.66
C TRP A 109 -10.15 25.50 -25.22
N LYS A 110 -10.27 25.18 -26.52
CA LYS A 110 -11.52 24.71 -27.11
C LYS A 110 -11.92 23.31 -26.61
N LEU A 111 -10.97 22.55 -26.05
CA LEU A 111 -11.23 21.22 -25.49
C LEU A 111 -11.83 21.26 -24.08
N HIS A 112 -11.65 22.36 -23.35
CA HIS A 112 -12.07 22.52 -21.95
C HIS A 112 -13.56 22.21 -21.68
N PRO A 113 -14.53 22.62 -22.53
CA PRO A 113 -15.94 22.29 -22.34
C PRO A 113 -16.23 20.78 -22.39
N PHE A 114 -15.47 20.02 -23.19
CA PHE A 114 -15.66 18.58 -23.38
C PHE A 114 -15.11 17.77 -22.19
N PHE A 115 -14.03 18.25 -21.56
CA PHE A 115 -13.55 17.66 -20.31
C PHE A 115 -14.54 17.78 -19.14
N LYS A 116 -15.41 18.80 -19.13
CA LYS A 116 -16.43 18.97 -18.08
C LYS A 116 -17.65 18.05 -18.24
N LYS A 117 -17.89 17.53 -19.45
CA LYS A 117 -18.99 16.61 -19.76
C LYS A 117 -18.56 15.14 -19.73
N GLY A 118 -17.27 14.86 -19.87
CA GLY A 118 -16.73 13.50 -19.87
C GLY A 118 -16.73 12.89 -18.47
N GLN A 119 -17.57 11.88 -18.28
CA GLN A 119 -17.41 10.90 -17.21
C GLN A 119 -16.10 10.14 -17.48
N PHE A 120 -15.02 10.58 -16.86
CA PHE A 120 -13.71 9.95 -17.00
C PHE A 120 -13.76 8.50 -16.52
N GLY A 121 -13.67 7.55 -17.46
CA GLY A 121 -13.53 6.12 -17.15
C GLY A 121 -14.81 5.27 -17.21
N ARG A 122 -15.90 5.70 -17.87
CA ARG A 122 -17.10 4.87 -18.02
C ARG A 122 -16.92 3.81 -19.12
N ASN A 123 -17.14 2.53 -18.78
CA ASN A 123 -17.52 1.54 -19.78
C ASN A 123 -18.91 1.91 -20.32
N PRO A 124 -19.18 1.74 -21.63
CA PRO A 124 -20.46 2.09 -22.22
C PRO A 124 -21.67 1.27 -21.71
N ASP A 125 -21.44 0.18 -20.96
CA ASP A 125 -22.49 -0.73 -20.47
C ASP A 125 -23.01 -0.44 -19.05
N GLU A 126 -22.41 0.49 -18.29
CA GLU A 126 -22.88 0.83 -16.93
C GLU A 126 -23.80 2.05 -16.93
N GLU A 127 -25.05 1.78 -17.30
CA GLU A 127 -26.16 2.71 -17.15
C GLU A 127 -26.67 2.70 -15.69
N ASN A 128 -26.72 3.91 -15.12
CA ASN A 128 -27.47 4.32 -13.93
C ASN A 128 -26.76 4.34 -12.56
N VAL A 129 -27.04 5.45 -11.84
CA VAL A 129 -26.70 5.79 -10.45
C VAL A 129 -25.21 6.17 -10.27
N VAL A 130 -24.82 7.36 -9.82
CA VAL A 130 -25.03 7.95 -8.49
C VAL A 130 -24.68 9.45 -8.52
N ASN A 131 -25.38 10.20 -7.67
CA ASN A 131 -25.16 11.61 -7.32
C ASN A 131 -23.71 11.91 -6.92
N GLN A 132 -23.30 13.15 -7.12
CA GLN A 132 -21.94 13.68 -7.01
C GLN A 132 -21.31 13.66 -5.59
N GLU A 133 -21.79 12.84 -4.65
CA GLU A 133 -21.41 12.88 -3.23
C GLU A 133 -20.90 11.56 -2.61
N ASP A 134 -21.05 10.39 -3.25
CA ASP A 134 -20.50 9.12 -2.72
C ASP A 134 -19.25 8.67 -3.49
N LEU A 135 -18.14 9.40 -3.33
CA LEU A 135 -16.83 8.92 -3.76
C LEU A 135 -16.32 7.84 -2.81
N THR A 136 -16.89 6.65 -2.90
CA THR A 136 -16.33 5.47 -2.24
C THR A 136 -14.95 5.19 -2.83
N THR A 137 -13.90 5.36 -2.02
CA THR A 137 -12.52 5.11 -2.44
C THR A 137 -12.07 3.78 -1.88
N LYS A 138 -11.60 2.88 -2.75
CA LYS A 138 -11.11 1.56 -2.37
C LYS A 138 -9.59 1.48 -2.51
N LEU A 139 -8.91 0.99 -1.48
CA LEU A 139 -7.48 0.69 -1.49
C LEU A 139 -7.26 -0.80 -1.23
N ASP A 140 -6.64 -1.49 -2.17
CA ASP A 140 -6.26 -2.89 -2.01
C ASP A 140 -4.97 -3.01 -1.18
N LEU A 141 -4.94 -3.93 -0.23
CA LEU A 141 -3.76 -4.28 0.55
C LEU A 141 -3.06 -5.48 -0.06
N PHE A 142 -1.77 -5.34 -0.33
CA PHE A 142 -0.94 -6.38 -0.92
C PHE A 142 0.21 -6.77 0.01
N ASN A 143 0.49 -8.07 0.06
CA ASN A 143 1.67 -8.62 0.71
C ASN A 143 2.65 -9.12 -0.37
N TYR A 144 3.91 -8.68 -0.27
CA TYR A 144 4.99 -9.11 -1.15
C TYR A 144 5.64 -10.37 -0.58
N GLN A 145 5.48 -11.48 -1.27
CA GLN A 145 5.84 -12.81 -0.81
C GLN A 145 6.99 -13.38 -1.62
N SER A 146 7.85 -14.15 -0.95
CA SER A 146 8.85 -14.98 -1.61
C SER A 146 8.28 -16.39 -1.75
N LEU A 147 8.12 -16.85 -2.98
CA LEU A 147 7.66 -18.21 -3.26
C LEU A 147 8.83 -19.19 -3.13
N GLN A 148 8.53 -20.47 -2.89
CA GLN A 148 9.55 -21.52 -2.72
C GLN A 148 10.49 -21.67 -3.92
N ASN A 149 10.04 -21.29 -5.11
CA ASN A 149 10.84 -21.28 -6.34
C ASN A 149 11.75 -20.04 -6.46
N GLY A 150 11.90 -19.23 -5.39
CA GLY A 150 12.69 -18.00 -5.35
C GLY A 150 12.04 -16.79 -6.03
N SER A 151 10.91 -16.97 -6.73
CA SER A 151 10.20 -15.86 -7.36
C SER A 151 9.47 -15.00 -6.33
N LYS A 152 9.28 -13.71 -6.66
CA LYS A 152 8.50 -12.78 -5.82
C LYS A 152 7.09 -12.68 -6.37
N ALA A 153 6.11 -12.72 -5.48
CA ALA A 153 4.70 -12.56 -5.81
C ALA A 153 4.08 -11.42 -5.00
N GLN A 154 3.15 -10.70 -5.61
CA GLN A 154 2.31 -9.73 -4.92
C GLN A 154 0.91 -10.34 -4.77
N VAL A 155 0.50 -10.61 -3.53
CA VAL A 155 -0.76 -11.26 -3.19
C VAL A 155 -1.68 -10.26 -2.50
N LYS A 156 -2.91 -10.10 -2.97
CA LYS A 156 -3.91 -9.26 -2.30
C LYS A 156 -4.33 -9.97 -1.00
N VAL A 157 -4.18 -9.29 0.13
CA VAL A 157 -4.48 -9.84 1.47
C VAL A 157 -5.62 -9.11 2.17
N GLY A 158 -6.07 -7.97 1.63
CA GLY A 158 -7.13 -7.18 2.25
C GLY A 158 -7.52 -5.96 1.42
N GLU A 159 -8.35 -5.12 2.01
CA GLU A 159 -8.78 -3.84 1.44
C GLU A 159 -9.28 -2.86 2.49
N PHE A 160 -9.13 -1.57 2.17
CA PHE A 160 -9.83 -0.46 2.81
C PHE A 160 -10.89 0.09 1.88
N VAL A 161 -12.08 0.37 2.39
CA VAL A 161 -13.12 1.14 1.72
C VAL A 161 -13.37 2.39 2.55
N PHE A 162 -13.13 3.54 1.92
CA PHE A 162 -13.40 4.85 2.48
C PHE A 162 -14.71 5.36 1.92
N GLU A 163 -15.51 5.94 2.80
CA GLU A 163 -16.67 6.73 2.43
C GLU A 163 -16.38 8.16 2.88
N SER A 164 -16.28 9.09 1.92
CA SER A 164 -15.77 10.44 2.14
C SER A 164 -14.35 10.47 2.75
N ARG A 165 -14.22 10.65 4.08
CA ARG A 165 -12.93 10.77 4.81
C ARG A 165 -12.76 9.74 5.92
N SER A 166 -13.76 8.87 6.14
CA SER A 166 -13.73 7.83 7.17
C SER A 166 -13.56 6.46 6.54
N VAL A 167 -12.86 5.58 7.26
CA VAL A 167 -12.82 4.15 6.92
C VAL A 167 -14.20 3.58 7.22
N HIS A 168 -14.93 3.20 6.17
CA HIS A 168 -16.23 2.54 6.28
C HIS A 168 -16.04 1.03 6.50
N HIS A 169 -15.08 0.44 5.77
CA HIS A 169 -14.79 -0.99 5.87
C HIS A 169 -13.28 -1.25 5.78
N PHE A 170 -12.81 -2.16 6.64
CA PHE A 170 -11.47 -2.73 6.58
C PHE A 170 -11.58 -4.24 6.63
N SER A 171 -10.94 -4.92 5.70
CA SER A 171 -10.79 -6.38 5.73
C SER A 171 -9.33 -6.75 5.53
N LEU A 172 -8.89 -7.75 6.31
CA LEU A 172 -7.58 -8.35 6.22
C LEU A 172 -7.72 -9.85 6.44
N ASN A 173 -7.07 -10.63 5.59
CA ASN A 173 -7.02 -12.08 5.69
C ASN A 173 -5.61 -12.51 6.09
N ASP A 174 -5.38 -12.64 7.38
CA ASP A 174 -4.07 -12.96 7.96
C ASP A 174 -3.52 -14.30 7.48
N LYS A 175 -4.39 -15.24 7.08
CA LYS A 175 -3.99 -16.56 6.55
C LYS A 175 -3.29 -16.46 5.20
N LEU A 176 -3.48 -15.35 4.48
CA LEU A 176 -2.81 -15.10 3.20
C LEU A 176 -1.48 -14.36 3.37
N ILE A 177 -1.16 -13.86 4.58
CA ILE A 177 0.05 -13.08 4.83
C ILE A 177 1.21 -14.02 5.14
N THR A 178 2.36 -13.78 4.50
CA THR A 178 3.63 -14.44 4.84
C THR A 178 4.60 -13.42 5.41
N TRP A 179 5.21 -13.72 6.56
CA TRP A 179 6.12 -12.83 7.28
C TRP A 179 7.62 -13.08 6.97
N GLY A 180 7.89 -13.77 5.86
CA GLY A 180 9.23 -14.19 5.46
C GLY A 180 9.60 -15.57 5.97
N GLU A 181 10.89 -15.92 5.88
CA GLU A 181 11.39 -17.26 6.21
C GLU A 181 11.50 -17.51 7.73
N TYR A 182 11.63 -16.44 8.52
CA TYR A 182 11.94 -16.53 9.95
C TYR A 182 10.70 -16.53 10.86
N TYR A 183 9.55 -16.11 10.34
CA TYR A 183 8.33 -15.94 11.13
C TYR A 183 7.19 -16.75 10.52
N SER A 184 6.75 -17.79 11.24
CA SER A 184 5.57 -18.59 10.87
C SER A 184 4.26 -17.92 11.26
N GLU A 185 4.32 -16.93 12.16
CA GLU A 185 3.19 -16.20 12.71
C GLU A 185 3.46 -14.70 12.69
N THR A 186 2.44 -13.89 12.98
CA THR A 186 2.57 -12.43 13.03
C THR A 186 3.67 -12.01 14.02
N PRO A 187 4.71 -11.27 13.56
CA PRO A 187 5.82 -10.90 14.40
C PRO A 187 5.41 -9.84 15.43
N PHE A 188 5.97 -9.94 16.62
CA PHE A 188 5.82 -8.92 17.65
C PHE A 188 6.76 -7.75 17.37
N SER A 189 6.20 -6.56 17.20
CA SER A 189 6.96 -5.31 17.01
C SER A 189 6.72 -4.35 18.19
N VAL A 190 7.14 -4.78 19.38
CA VAL A 190 7.03 -3.99 20.61
C VAL A 190 8.43 -3.62 21.11
N CYS A 191 8.59 -2.41 21.66
CA CYS A 191 9.88 -1.96 22.20
C CYS A 191 10.28 -2.78 23.44
N CYS A 192 9.31 -3.03 24.31
CA CYS A 192 9.47 -3.78 25.55
C CYS A 192 8.30 -4.77 25.66
N PRO A 193 8.55 -5.99 26.19
CA PRO A 193 7.48 -6.94 26.47
C PRO A 193 6.58 -6.39 27.59
N SER A 194 5.35 -6.91 27.67
CA SER A 194 4.43 -6.56 28.75
C SER A 194 5.00 -6.90 30.12
N CYS A 195 4.77 -6.02 31.10
CA CYS A 195 5.14 -6.28 32.49
C CYS A 195 4.16 -7.29 33.11
N LEU A 196 4.73 -8.33 33.72
CA LEU A 196 3.99 -9.36 34.41
C LEU A 196 3.41 -8.84 35.74
N LEU A 197 2.54 -9.66 36.34
CA LEU A 197 2.03 -9.40 37.69
C LEU A 197 3.17 -9.23 38.70
N GLY A 198 2.99 -8.33 39.66
CA GLY A 198 4.03 -7.94 40.62
C GLY A 198 5.03 -6.89 40.12
N PHE A 199 4.99 -6.53 38.83
CA PHE A 199 5.84 -5.52 38.23
C PHE A 199 5.03 -4.33 37.69
N ARG A 200 5.61 -3.14 37.76
CA ARG A 200 5.10 -1.91 37.15
C ARG A 200 6.00 -1.42 36.03
N LYS A 201 5.41 -0.71 35.07
CA LYS A 201 6.13 0.03 34.05
C LYS A 201 6.86 1.21 34.68
N THR A 202 8.09 1.41 34.25
CA THR A 202 8.91 2.57 34.60
C THR A 202 9.45 3.18 33.32
N PRO A 203 9.15 4.46 33.05
CA PRO A 203 9.69 5.15 31.88
C PRO A 203 11.22 5.10 31.90
N THR A 204 11.83 4.73 30.77
CA THR A 204 13.29 4.75 30.64
C THR A 204 13.72 6.13 30.13
N GLU A 205 14.61 6.79 30.87
CA GLU A 205 15.12 8.10 30.49
C GLU A 205 15.75 8.08 29.08
N GLY A 206 15.42 9.09 28.28
CA GLY A 206 15.91 9.21 26.89
C GLY A 206 15.24 8.28 25.86
N LYS A 207 14.26 7.44 26.24
CA LYS A 207 13.51 6.58 25.31
C LYS A 207 12.06 7.08 25.05
N PRO A 208 11.43 6.67 23.93
CA PRO A 208 10.01 6.96 23.66
C PRO A 208 9.07 6.33 24.70
N TYR A 209 7.85 6.85 24.79
CA TYR A 209 6.82 6.40 25.76
C TYR A 209 6.53 4.88 25.72
N CYS A 210 6.59 4.25 24.55
CA CYS A 210 6.35 2.81 24.41
C CYS A 210 7.50 1.93 24.93
N CYS A 211 8.63 2.51 25.33
CA CYS A 211 9.80 1.83 25.85
C CYS A 211 9.90 2.07 27.36
N PHE A 212 9.78 1.00 28.14
CA PHE A 212 9.75 1.05 29.59
C PHE A 212 10.46 -0.17 30.18
N ASP A 213 10.94 -0.03 31.41
CA ASP A 213 11.46 -1.14 32.21
C ASP A 213 10.38 -1.67 33.15
N CYS A 214 10.38 -2.97 33.39
CA CYS A 214 9.50 -3.61 34.37
C CYS A 214 10.23 -3.72 35.71
N LEU A 215 9.80 -2.94 36.70
CA LEU A 215 10.38 -2.97 38.05
C LEU A 215 9.39 -3.60 39.04
N PRO A 216 9.86 -4.37 40.03
CA PRO A 216 8.98 -4.95 41.04
C PRO A 216 8.28 -3.84 41.83
N CYS A 217 7.08 -4.15 42.31
CA CYS A 217 6.34 -3.22 43.13
C CYS A 217 7.10 -2.88 44.43
N PRO A 218 6.95 -1.65 44.95
CA PRO A 218 7.46 -1.32 46.28
C PRO A 218 6.87 -2.22 47.38
N LYS A 219 7.57 -2.35 48.50
CA LYS A 219 7.05 -3.09 49.67
C LYS A 219 5.70 -2.52 50.11
N GLY A 220 4.73 -3.40 50.34
CA GLY A 220 3.37 -3.01 50.74
C GLY A 220 2.40 -2.78 49.57
N GLU A 221 2.90 -2.83 48.33
CA GLU A 221 2.11 -2.66 47.11
C GLU A 221 2.16 -3.91 46.24
N ILE A 222 1.18 -4.03 45.34
CA ILE A 222 1.02 -5.14 44.42
C ILE A 222 0.71 -4.67 43.00
N ALA A 223 0.97 -5.52 42.02
CA ALA A 223 0.43 -5.40 40.67
C ALA A 223 -0.37 -6.66 40.33
N ASN A 224 -1.70 -6.56 40.44
CA ASN A 224 -2.64 -7.65 40.18
C ASN A 224 -3.10 -7.73 38.71
N LYS A 225 -2.62 -6.81 37.86
CA LYS A 225 -2.83 -6.79 36.42
C LYS A 225 -1.49 -6.59 35.72
N THR A 226 -1.38 -7.10 34.50
CA THR A 226 -0.23 -6.85 33.65
C THR A 226 -0.20 -5.39 33.25
N ASP A 227 1.00 -4.89 32.93
CA ASP A 227 1.19 -3.59 32.31
C ASP A 227 0.70 -2.36 33.11
N LEU A 228 0.67 -2.47 34.44
CA LEU A 228 0.33 -1.34 35.32
C LEU A 228 1.42 -0.28 35.34
N ASP A 229 1.02 1.00 35.23
CA ASP A 229 1.93 2.15 35.38
C ASP A 229 2.29 2.41 36.86
N GLN A 230 1.36 2.12 37.77
CA GLN A 230 1.52 2.31 39.21
C GLN A 230 1.02 1.08 39.97
N CYS A 231 1.73 0.70 41.03
CA CYS A 231 1.33 -0.39 41.91
C CYS A 231 0.20 0.04 42.84
N ILE A 232 -0.53 -0.94 43.35
CA ILE A 232 -1.72 -0.76 44.18
C ILE A 232 -1.36 -1.13 45.61
N LYS A 233 -1.64 -0.24 46.56
CA LYS A 233 -1.43 -0.52 47.99
C LYS A 233 -2.49 -1.49 48.51
N CYS A 234 -2.08 -2.50 49.28
CA CYS A 234 -3.04 -3.40 49.91
C CYS A 234 -3.88 -2.68 50.99
N PRO A 235 -5.16 -3.07 51.17
CA PRO A 235 -5.98 -2.61 52.29
C PRO A 235 -5.32 -2.89 53.65
N GLU A 236 -5.69 -2.13 54.68
CA GLU A 236 -5.03 -2.17 56.00
C GLU A 236 -5.01 -3.56 56.66
N TYR A 237 -6.08 -4.34 56.46
CA TYR A 237 -6.23 -5.71 56.99
C TYR A 237 -5.57 -6.78 56.12
N GLN A 238 -4.88 -6.40 55.05
CA GLN A 238 -4.23 -7.29 54.11
C GLN A 238 -2.74 -6.94 53.97
N TYR A 239 -1.97 -7.86 53.41
CA TYR A 239 -0.56 -7.67 53.08
C TYR A 239 -0.24 -8.30 51.72
N PRO A 240 0.73 -7.76 50.95
CA PRO A 240 1.16 -8.38 49.70
C PRO A 240 1.70 -9.79 49.92
N ASN A 241 1.40 -10.71 49.00
CA ASN A 241 2.13 -11.97 48.92
C ASN A 241 3.58 -11.77 48.43
N GLU A 242 4.40 -12.82 48.50
CA GLU A 242 5.82 -12.75 48.11
C GLU A 242 6.03 -12.32 46.66
N GLN A 243 5.13 -12.72 45.76
CA GLN A 243 5.17 -12.35 44.34
C GLN A 243 4.59 -10.95 44.07
N GLN A 244 4.12 -10.24 45.11
CA GLN A 244 3.51 -8.90 45.02
C GLN A 244 2.41 -8.79 43.97
N ASN A 245 1.66 -9.86 43.73
CA ASN A 245 0.58 -9.88 42.74
C ASN A 245 -0.80 -9.97 43.38
N GLN A 246 -0.90 -10.28 44.67
CA GLN A 246 -2.15 -10.44 45.40
C GLN A 246 -2.02 -9.92 46.83
N CYS A 247 -3.13 -9.44 47.38
CA CYS A 247 -3.23 -9.06 48.79
C CYS A 247 -3.85 -10.24 49.57
N LEU A 248 -3.17 -10.67 50.63
CA LEU A 248 -3.59 -11.74 51.53
C LEU A 248 -4.08 -11.17 52.87
N PRO A 249 -5.10 -11.75 53.50
CA PRO A 249 -5.58 -11.29 54.81
C PRO A 249 -4.54 -11.53 55.91
N LYS A 250 -4.36 -10.55 56.79
CA LYS A 250 -3.52 -10.71 57.99
C LYS A 250 -4.22 -11.63 58.99
N ILE A 251 -3.53 -12.64 59.50
CA ILE A 251 -4.04 -13.48 60.58
C ILE A 251 -3.98 -12.64 61.87
N MET A 252 -5.14 -12.30 62.43
CA MET A 252 -5.22 -11.65 63.74
C MET A 252 -5.05 -12.71 64.82
N THR A 253 -3.85 -12.85 65.36
CA THR A 253 -3.65 -13.54 66.64
C THR A 253 -4.14 -12.62 67.76
N LEU A 254 -5.40 -12.81 68.17
CA LEU A 254 -5.87 -12.23 69.42
C LEU A 254 -5.09 -12.87 70.58
N PRO A 255 -4.40 -12.09 71.44
CA PRO A 255 -3.84 -12.66 72.65
C PRO A 255 -5.00 -13.13 73.51
N MET A 256 -5.11 -14.44 73.72
CA MET A 256 -5.97 -15.04 74.76
C MET A 256 -5.52 -14.45 76.10
N LYS A 257 -6.16 -13.37 76.54
CA LYS A 257 -6.18 -13.01 77.96
C LYS A 257 -7.03 -14.07 78.64
N MET A 258 -6.37 -15.05 79.25
CA MET A 258 -7.04 -15.95 80.19
C MET A 258 -7.63 -15.10 81.33
N LEU A 259 -8.94 -15.25 81.51
CA LEU A 259 -9.73 -14.71 82.63
C LEU A 259 -9.28 -15.34 83.95
#